data_AF-A0A974DXR3-F1
#
_entry.id   AF-A0A974DXR3-F1
#
_cell.length_a   1.000
_cell.length_b   1.000
_cell.length_c   1.000
_cell.angle_alpha   90.00
_cell.angle_beta   90.00
_cell.angle_gamma   90.00
#
_symmetry.space_group_name_H-M   'P 1'
#
loop_
_entity.id
_entity.type
_entity.pdbx_description
1 polymer ?
#
loop_
_entity_poly.entity_id
_entity_poly.type
_entity_poly.pdbx_seq_one_letter_code
_entity_poly.pdbx_strand_id
1 'polypeptide(L)'
;ITNDEMCEICEVWTAESLYPCRICSRVFHDGCLRRMGYLRNDNTLELTEMAHTETGWSCYYCDNLNLLLTQEEMYSLMEMFSQCKVIPECPLTLDDFLHYKHLVNRQLQDKSLSDDLEEQVTLQFSSMDPEKKGQVEWGDFISHESICLLQKLRTENSLLRLLTAKERERTRATFLSLDQDNNKLINGSECRRAQHGWFRKQSKEAVSCNVSISHVGPMSESSPASSTSGKSQDKTPLTSDPDEGRQVSWDTFLKENAIFILAARPNSSAIHLKPSV
;
A
#
# COMPACT_ATOMS: atom_id res chain seq x y z
N ILE A 1 -20.71 5.27 2.23
CA ILE A 1 -21.07 4.53 1.00
C ILE A 1 -21.55 3.15 1.40
N THR A 2 -22.72 2.73 0.93
CA THR A 2 -23.32 1.44 1.28
C THR A 2 -22.76 0.32 0.42
N ASN A 3 -22.69 -0.88 0.98
CA ASN A 3 -22.36 -2.09 0.24
C ASN A 3 -23.59 -2.57 -0.52
N ASP A 4 -23.34 -3.31 -1.59
CA ASP A 4 -24.40 -4.04 -2.28
C ASP A 4 -24.96 -5.13 -1.36
N GLU A 5 -26.21 -5.50 -1.57
CA GLU A 5 -26.91 -6.51 -0.74
C GLU A 5 -26.82 -7.91 -1.35
N MET A 6 -26.51 -8.02 -2.65
CA MET A 6 -26.44 -9.29 -3.35
C MET A 6 -25.00 -9.66 -3.67
N CYS A 7 -24.66 -10.93 -3.53
CA CYS A 7 -23.35 -11.43 -3.92
C CYS A 7 -23.10 -11.21 -5.41
N GLU A 8 -21.97 -10.60 -5.78
CA GLU A 8 -21.60 -10.30 -7.17
C GLU A 8 -21.55 -11.56 -8.05
N ILE A 9 -21.22 -12.73 -7.49
CA ILE A 9 -20.99 -13.95 -8.26
C ILE A 9 -22.29 -14.69 -8.56
N CYS A 10 -23.20 -14.78 -7.59
CA CYS A 10 -24.42 -15.57 -7.71
C CYS A 10 -25.70 -14.75 -7.74
N GLU A 11 -25.61 -13.43 -7.55
CA GLU A 11 -26.74 -12.48 -7.56
C GLU A 11 -27.87 -12.84 -6.57
N VAL A 12 -27.52 -13.51 -5.47
CA VAL A 12 -28.47 -13.94 -4.43
C VAL A 12 -28.09 -13.30 -3.11
N TRP A 13 -29.12 -12.89 -2.36
CA TRP A 13 -29.03 -12.59 -0.93
C TRP A 13 -29.33 -13.86 -0.13
N THR A 14 -28.38 -14.35 0.66
CA THR A 14 -28.55 -15.61 1.42
C THR A 14 -28.73 -15.40 2.93
N ALA A 15 -28.83 -14.17 3.42
CA ALA A 15 -28.76 -13.81 4.85
C ALA A 15 -27.44 -14.23 5.55
N GLU A 16 -26.52 -14.90 4.85
CA GLU A 16 -25.19 -15.23 5.35
C GLU A 16 -24.29 -13.99 5.38
N SER A 17 -23.20 -14.07 6.14
CA SER A 17 -22.18 -13.01 6.18
C SER A 17 -21.55 -12.84 4.79
N LEU A 18 -21.98 -11.77 4.13
CA LEU A 18 -21.41 -11.28 2.88
C LEU A 18 -20.10 -10.54 3.15
N TYR A 19 -19.02 -10.94 2.50
CA TYR A 19 -17.70 -10.33 2.63
C TYR A 19 -17.61 -9.08 1.74
N PRO A 20 -17.55 -7.86 2.32
CA PRO A 20 -17.52 -6.65 1.54
C PRO A 20 -16.11 -6.34 1.05
N CYS A 21 -16.02 -5.81 -0.17
CA CYS A 21 -14.77 -5.23 -0.65
C CYS A 21 -14.49 -3.88 0.03
N ARG A 22 -13.24 -3.63 0.42
CA ARG A 22 -12.82 -2.33 0.98
C ARG A 22 -12.77 -1.20 -0.07
N ILE A 23 -12.68 -1.57 -1.35
CA ILE A 23 -12.47 -0.64 -2.47
C ILE A 23 -13.79 -0.35 -3.23
N CYS A 24 -14.60 -1.36 -3.56
CA CYS A 24 -15.88 -1.16 -4.26
C CYS A 24 -17.09 -1.55 -3.41
N SER A 25 -18.31 -1.31 -3.88
CA SER A 25 -19.56 -1.66 -3.16
C SER A 25 -19.83 -3.16 -3.11
N ARG A 26 -19.20 -3.94 -3.99
CA ARG A 26 -19.46 -5.38 -4.16
C ARG A 26 -19.23 -6.17 -2.89
N VAL A 27 -20.03 -7.23 -2.78
CA VAL A 27 -20.01 -8.19 -1.69
C VAL A 27 -19.99 -9.62 -2.24
N PHE A 28 -19.45 -10.55 -1.48
CA PHE A 28 -19.22 -11.92 -1.93
C PHE A 28 -19.53 -12.94 -0.84
N HIS A 29 -20.03 -14.11 -1.22
CA HIS A 29 -20.02 -15.28 -0.32
C HIS A 29 -18.64 -15.94 -0.34
N ASP A 30 -18.16 -16.44 0.82
CA ASP A 30 -16.95 -17.26 0.89
C ASP A 30 -17.05 -18.47 -0.05
N GLY A 31 -18.18 -19.19 -0.02
CA GLY A 31 -18.42 -20.34 -0.89
C GLY A 31 -18.44 -20.01 -2.39
N CYS A 32 -18.76 -18.77 -2.78
CA CYS A 32 -18.65 -18.34 -4.18
C CYS A 32 -17.19 -18.08 -4.56
N LEU A 33 -16.44 -17.38 -3.71
CA LEU A 33 -15.02 -17.08 -3.95
C LEU A 33 -14.17 -18.34 -4.04
N ARG A 34 -14.42 -19.34 -3.18
CA ARG A 34 -13.74 -20.65 -3.23
C ARG A 34 -14.01 -21.40 -4.53
N ARG A 35 -15.27 -21.47 -4.96
CA ARG A 35 -15.66 -22.18 -6.19
C ARG A 35 -15.04 -21.56 -7.45
N MET A 36 -14.87 -20.25 -7.45
CA MET A 36 -14.19 -19.53 -8.53
C MET A 36 -12.66 -19.64 -8.48
N GLY A 37 -12.09 -20.26 -7.45
CA GLY A 37 -10.65 -20.40 -7.28
C GLY A 37 -9.92 -19.14 -6.83
N TYR A 38 -10.64 -18.09 -6.42
CA TYR A 38 -10.05 -16.83 -5.95
C TYR A 38 -9.53 -16.90 -4.50
N LEU A 39 -9.87 -17.96 -3.77
CA LEU A 39 -9.32 -18.25 -2.45
C LEU A 39 -8.56 -19.58 -2.51
N ARG A 40 -7.22 -19.51 -2.48
CA ARG A 40 -6.38 -20.66 -2.11
C ARG A 40 -6.43 -20.84 -0.59
N ASN A 41 -6.20 -22.06 -0.11
CA ASN A 41 -6.47 -22.46 1.29
C ASN A 41 -5.90 -21.50 2.35
N ASP A 42 -4.70 -20.94 2.14
CA ASP A 42 -4.06 -20.03 3.10
C ASP A 42 -4.67 -18.61 3.10
N ASN A 43 -5.21 -18.14 1.97
CA ASN A 43 -5.80 -16.79 1.83
C ASN A 43 -7.22 -16.70 2.41
N THR A 44 -7.82 -17.83 2.80
CA THR A 44 -9.20 -17.82 3.29
C THR A 44 -9.30 -17.30 4.73
N LEU A 45 -8.27 -17.54 5.54
CA LEU A 45 -8.19 -16.99 6.88
C LEU A 45 -8.06 -15.46 6.81
N GLU A 46 -7.23 -14.94 5.90
CA GLU A 46 -7.07 -13.50 5.70
C GLU A 46 -8.38 -12.83 5.28
N LEU A 47 -9.12 -13.40 4.32
CA LEU A 47 -10.45 -12.90 3.95
C LEU A 47 -11.36 -12.81 5.18
N THR A 48 -11.45 -13.91 5.93
CA THR A 48 -12.37 -14.03 7.06
C THR A 48 -12.01 -13.08 8.19
N GLU A 49 -10.71 -12.93 8.47
CA GLU A 49 -10.21 -12.02 9.49
C GLU A 49 -10.31 -10.55 9.07
N MET A 50 -10.14 -10.21 7.79
CA MET A 50 -9.95 -8.81 7.37
C MET A 50 -11.18 -8.14 6.77
N ALA A 51 -12.06 -8.86 6.06
CA ALA A 51 -13.12 -8.22 5.26
C ALA A 51 -14.09 -7.35 6.08
N HIS A 52 -14.33 -7.72 7.34
CA HIS A 52 -15.21 -6.98 8.25
C HIS A 52 -14.47 -6.03 9.20
N THR A 53 -13.17 -5.81 8.96
CA THR A 53 -12.34 -4.90 9.77
C THR A 53 -12.08 -3.59 9.03
N GLU A 54 -11.54 -2.60 9.75
CA GLU A 54 -11.09 -1.35 9.15
C GLU A 54 -9.95 -1.55 8.13
N THR A 55 -9.11 -2.57 8.32
CA THR A 55 -8.04 -2.90 7.37
C THR A 55 -8.64 -3.38 6.03
N GLY A 56 -9.71 -4.18 6.12
CA GLY A 56 -10.54 -4.59 4.99
C GLY A 56 -9.85 -5.56 4.02
N TRP A 57 -10.65 -6.12 3.12
CA TRP A 57 -10.20 -7.02 2.05
C TRP A 57 -10.60 -6.47 0.67
N SER A 58 -9.76 -6.66 -0.34
CA SER A 58 -10.04 -6.27 -1.72
C SER A 58 -10.54 -7.46 -2.54
N CYS A 59 -11.61 -7.29 -3.31
CA CYS A 59 -12.08 -8.35 -4.20
C CYS A 59 -11.14 -8.52 -5.41
N TYR A 60 -11.24 -9.65 -6.11
CA TYR A 60 -10.34 -9.98 -7.23
C TYR A 60 -10.32 -8.93 -8.36
N TYR A 61 -11.39 -8.14 -8.53
CA TYR A 61 -11.39 -7.00 -9.44
C TYR A 61 -10.56 -5.82 -8.94
N CYS A 62 -10.63 -5.52 -7.65
CA CYS A 62 -9.95 -4.37 -7.07
C CYS A 62 -8.50 -4.68 -6.67
N ASP A 63 -8.23 -5.94 -6.35
CA ASP A 63 -6.91 -6.50 -6.05
C ASP A 63 -5.99 -6.46 -7.30
N ASN A 64 -6.56 -6.68 -8.48
CA ASN A 64 -5.84 -6.66 -9.74
C ASN A 64 -5.68 -5.25 -10.31
N LEU A 65 -4.51 -4.65 -10.08
CA LEU A 65 -4.18 -3.29 -10.53
C LEU A 65 -4.10 -3.14 -12.05
N ASN A 66 -3.87 -4.23 -12.77
CA ASN A 66 -3.79 -4.28 -14.21
C ASN A 66 -5.10 -3.82 -14.87
N LEU A 67 -6.23 -4.01 -14.18
CA LEU A 67 -7.57 -3.58 -14.63
C LEU A 67 -7.76 -2.07 -14.60
N LEU A 68 -6.81 -1.31 -14.05
CA LEU A 68 -6.81 0.16 -14.09
C LEU A 68 -6.21 0.71 -15.39
N LEU A 69 -5.45 -0.10 -16.10
CA LEU A 69 -4.90 0.26 -17.40
C LEU A 69 -6.01 0.22 -18.45
N THR A 70 -5.93 1.14 -19.41
CA THR A 70 -6.68 1.05 -20.66
C THR A 70 -6.20 -0.16 -21.46
N GLN A 71 -6.99 -0.58 -22.44
CA GLN A 71 -6.62 -1.71 -23.30
C GLN A 71 -5.33 -1.41 -24.07
N GLU A 72 -5.14 -0.17 -24.49
CA GLU A 72 -3.94 0.31 -25.19
C GLU A 72 -2.72 0.29 -24.28
N GLU A 73 -2.83 0.82 -23.05
CA GLU A 73 -1.73 0.79 -22.06
C GLU A 73 -1.33 -0.64 -21.71
N MET A 74 -2.31 -1.53 -21.51
CA MET A 74 -2.07 -2.94 -21.25
C MET A 74 -1.35 -3.61 -22.42
N TYR A 75 -1.80 -3.36 -23.65
CA TYR A 75 -1.19 -3.91 -24.84
C TYR A 75 0.27 -3.47 -24.98
N SER A 76 0.54 -2.17 -24.83
CA SER A 76 1.92 -1.65 -24.88
C SER A 76 2.81 -2.23 -23.78
N LEU A 77 2.27 -2.43 -22.57
CA LEU A 77 3.02 -3.06 -21.47
C LEU A 77 3.38 -4.52 -21.80
N MET A 78 2.42 -5.30 -22.30
CA MET A 78 2.64 -6.70 -22.69
C MET A 78 3.58 -6.83 -23.89
N GLU A 79 3.51 -5.89 -24.84
CA GLU A 79 4.46 -5.83 -25.97
C GLU A 79 5.88 -5.57 -25.47
N MET A 80 6.07 -4.63 -24.55
CA MET A 80 7.37 -4.35 -23.93
C MET A 80 7.92 -5.59 -23.20
N PHE A 81 7.09 -6.32 -22.45
CA PHE A 81 7.49 -7.58 -21.82
C PHE A 81 7.96 -8.61 -22.84
N SER A 82 7.21 -8.77 -23.94
CA SER A 82 7.57 -9.67 -25.03
C SER A 82 8.91 -9.31 -25.66
N GLN A 83 9.13 -8.02 -25.96
CA GLN A 83 10.40 -7.53 -26.51
C GLN A 83 11.58 -7.75 -25.57
N CYS A 84 11.33 -7.65 -24.25
CA CYS A 84 12.32 -7.88 -23.21
C CYS A 84 12.46 -9.36 -22.81
N LYS A 85 11.75 -10.29 -23.50
CA LYS A 85 11.76 -11.73 -23.24
C LYS A 85 11.28 -12.14 -21.84
N VAL A 86 10.44 -11.31 -21.22
CA VAL A 86 9.77 -11.69 -19.99
C VAL A 86 8.65 -12.68 -20.34
N ILE A 87 8.62 -13.82 -19.66
CA ILE A 87 7.64 -14.88 -19.89
C ILE A 87 6.42 -14.65 -18.98
N PRO A 88 5.22 -14.39 -19.52
CA PRO A 88 4.02 -14.20 -18.72
C PRO A 88 3.71 -15.42 -17.85
N GLU A 89 3.14 -15.17 -16.67
CA GLU A 89 2.74 -16.19 -15.69
C GLU A 89 3.91 -17.00 -15.07
N CYS A 90 5.16 -16.68 -15.41
CA CYS A 90 6.34 -17.26 -14.77
C CYS A 90 6.92 -16.30 -13.71
N PRO A 91 7.43 -16.81 -12.56
CA PRO A 91 8.20 -16.00 -11.63
C PRO A 91 9.48 -15.46 -12.27
N LEU A 92 9.93 -14.29 -11.84
CA LEU A 92 11.16 -13.64 -12.29
C LEU A 92 12.24 -13.75 -11.22
N THR A 93 13.43 -14.18 -11.61
CA THR A 93 14.63 -14.08 -10.76
C THR A 93 15.19 -12.65 -10.78
N LEU A 94 16.15 -12.36 -9.90
CA LEU A 94 16.86 -11.07 -9.93
C LEU A 94 17.54 -10.83 -11.28
N ASP A 95 18.12 -11.87 -11.88
CA ASP A 95 18.80 -11.78 -13.18
C ASP A 95 17.80 -11.45 -14.30
N ASP A 96 16.63 -12.08 -14.29
CA ASP A 96 15.55 -11.78 -15.26
C ASP A 96 15.06 -10.34 -15.11
N PHE A 97 14.89 -9.87 -13.86
CA PHE A 97 14.43 -8.52 -13.55
C PHE A 97 15.45 -7.45 -13.96
N LEU A 98 16.73 -7.65 -13.64
CA LEU A 98 17.82 -6.76 -14.07
C LEU A 98 17.91 -6.73 -15.60
N HIS A 99 17.87 -7.90 -16.25
CA HIS A 99 17.90 -8.00 -17.70
C HIS A 99 16.76 -7.18 -18.34
N TYR A 100 15.54 -7.34 -17.83
CA TYR A 100 14.39 -6.54 -18.23
C TYR A 100 14.65 -5.04 -18.06
N LYS A 101 15.11 -4.58 -16.88
CA LYS A 101 15.36 -3.15 -16.62
C LYS A 101 16.47 -2.57 -17.50
N HIS A 102 17.53 -3.33 -17.78
CA HIS A 102 18.57 -2.92 -18.75
C HIS A 102 17.99 -2.73 -20.16
N LEU A 103 17.17 -3.67 -20.63
CA LEU A 103 16.58 -3.58 -21.97
C LEU A 103 15.62 -2.40 -22.09
N VAL A 104 14.76 -2.19 -21.09
CA VAL A 104 13.87 -1.03 -21.05
C VAL A 104 14.65 0.28 -21.02
N ASN A 105 15.69 0.38 -20.18
CA ASN A 105 16.52 1.60 -20.13
C ASN A 105 17.23 1.87 -21.45
N ARG A 106 17.75 0.82 -22.09
CA ARG A 106 18.38 0.93 -23.41
C ARG A 106 17.39 1.38 -24.48
N GLN A 107 16.16 0.86 -24.47
CA GLN A 107 15.12 1.29 -25.42
C GLN A 107 14.68 2.74 -25.21
N LEU A 108 14.60 3.21 -23.96
CA LEU A 108 14.10 4.55 -23.63
C LEU A 108 15.18 5.65 -23.70
N GLN A 109 16.42 5.33 -23.32
CA GLN A 109 17.49 6.32 -23.13
C GLN A 109 18.72 6.08 -24.01
N ASP A 110 18.76 5.00 -24.79
CA ASP A 110 19.90 4.54 -25.59
C ASP A 110 21.22 4.44 -24.79
N LYS A 111 21.09 4.10 -23.49
CA LYS A 111 22.20 4.00 -22.54
C LYS A 111 22.11 2.73 -21.71
N SER A 112 23.26 2.21 -21.31
CA SER A 112 23.33 1.20 -20.26
C SER A 112 22.84 1.78 -18.94
N LEU A 113 22.28 0.91 -18.10
CA LEU A 113 21.98 1.26 -16.71
C LEU A 113 23.31 1.60 -16.01
N SER A 114 23.32 2.65 -15.19
CA SER A 114 24.47 2.96 -14.34
C SER A 114 24.45 2.10 -13.08
N ASP A 115 25.62 1.88 -12.47
CA ASP A 115 25.78 1.10 -11.24
C ASP A 115 24.83 1.56 -10.12
N ASP A 116 24.71 2.89 -9.90
CA ASP A 116 23.80 3.46 -8.91
C ASP A 116 22.32 3.10 -9.15
N LEU A 117 21.93 3.00 -10.43
CA LEU A 117 20.56 2.68 -10.82
C LEU A 117 20.32 1.17 -10.76
N GLU A 118 21.36 0.36 -11.01
CA GLU A 118 21.34 -1.08 -10.82
C GLU A 118 21.15 -1.46 -9.35
N GLU A 119 21.81 -0.74 -8.44
CA GLU A 119 21.60 -0.90 -6.99
C GLU A 119 20.15 -0.56 -6.60
N GLN A 120 19.59 0.53 -7.13
CA GLN A 120 18.19 0.89 -6.90
C GLN A 120 17.21 -0.17 -7.44
N VAL A 121 17.47 -0.72 -8.63
CA VAL A 121 16.69 -1.82 -9.21
C VAL A 121 16.77 -3.08 -8.34
N THR A 122 17.94 -3.37 -7.76
CA THR A 122 18.12 -4.51 -6.85
C THR A 122 17.34 -4.32 -5.54
N LEU A 123 17.31 -3.10 -5.01
CA LEU A 123 16.48 -2.75 -3.84
C LEU A 123 14.99 -2.88 -4.16
N GLN A 124 14.58 -2.47 -5.36
CA GLN A 124 13.21 -2.64 -5.85
C GLN A 124 12.82 -4.12 -5.92
N PHE A 125 13.67 -4.97 -6.51
CA PHE A 125 13.45 -6.42 -6.51
C PHE A 125 13.29 -6.97 -5.10
N SER A 126 14.19 -6.58 -4.19
CA SER A 126 14.16 -7.02 -2.79
C SER A 126 12.87 -6.59 -2.06
N SER A 127 12.27 -5.46 -2.45
CA SER A 127 10.98 -5.04 -1.90
C SER A 127 9.83 -5.93 -2.35
N MET A 128 9.90 -6.43 -3.59
CA MET A 128 8.90 -7.31 -4.22
C MET A 128 9.01 -8.77 -3.76
N ASP A 129 10.18 -9.18 -3.25
CA ASP A 129 10.43 -10.48 -2.64
C ASP A 129 10.71 -10.36 -1.12
N PRO A 130 9.70 -9.99 -0.31
CA PRO A 130 9.89 -9.78 1.13
C PRO A 130 10.29 -11.06 1.88
N GLU A 131 9.91 -12.21 1.34
CA GLU A 131 10.25 -13.53 1.91
C GLU A 131 11.63 -14.02 1.48
N LYS A 132 12.33 -13.28 0.61
CA LYS A 132 13.67 -13.60 0.10
C LYS A 132 13.74 -14.99 -0.53
N LYS A 133 12.72 -15.34 -1.31
CA LYS A 133 12.65 -16.59 -2.08
C LYS A 133 13.62 -16.60 -3.26
N GLY A 134 14.16 -15.44 -3.64
CA GLY A 134 14.98 -15.24 -4.83
C GLY A 134 14.18 -15.11 -6.13
N GLN A 135 12.86 -14.97 -6.01
CA GLN A 135 11.95 -14.85 -7.15
C GLN A 135 10.78 -13.92 -6.80
N VAL A 136 10.30 -13.21 -7.82
CA VAL A 136 9.10 -12.36 -7.77
C VAL A 136 8.01 -13.04 -8.57
N GLU A 137 6.84 -13.22 -7.98
CA GLU A 137 5.69 -13.80 -8.67
C GLU A 137 5.18 -12.85 -9.77
N TRP A 138 4.69 -13.43 -10.87
CA TRP A 138 4.21 -12.66 -12.02
C TRP A 138 3.18 -11.59 -11.63
N GLY A 139 2.24 -11.94 -10.74
CA GLY A 139 1.19 -11.04 -10.25
C GLY A 139 1.72 -9.78 -9.56
N ASP A 140 2.78 -9.91 -8.75
CA ASP A 140 3.42 -8.77 -8.09
C ASP A 140 4.22 -7.93 -9.10
N PHE A 141 4.92 -8.59 -10.04
CA PHE A 141 5.64 -7.91 -11.13
C PHE A 141 4.73 -7.08 -12.02
N ILE A 142 3.66 -7.65 -12.56
CA ILE A 142 2.75 -6.91 -13.44
C ILE A 142 2.00 -5.81 -12.70
N SER A 143 1.66 -6.02 -11.43
CA SER A 143 1.02 -5.00 -10.58
C SER A 143 1.95 -3.80 -10.37
N HIS A 144 3.22 -4.07 -10.11
CA HIS A 144 4.26 -3.05 -9.98
C HIS A 144 4.43 -2.24 -11.26
N GLU A 145 4.64 -2.90 -12.40
CA GLU A 145 4.80 -2.21 -13.67
C GLU A 145 3.54 -1.43 -14.08
N SER A 146 2.34 -1.93 -13.72
CA SER A 146 1.08 -1.21 -13.93
C SER A 146 1.01 0.10 -13.14
N ILE A 147 1.42 0.11 -11.88
CA ILE A 147 1.47 1.34 -11.06
C ILE A 147 2.52 2.31 -11.60
N CYS A 148 3.71 1.83 -11.95
CA CYS A 148 4.74 2.67 -12.57
C CYS A 148 4.24 3.30 -13.88
N LEU A 149 3.54 2.53 -14.72
CA LEU A 149 2.98 3.02 -15.97
C LEU A 149 1.91 4.08 -15.73
N LEU A 150 0.99 3.85 -14.79
CA LEU A 150 -0.03 4.84 -14.39
C LEU A 150 0.61 6.14 -13.90
N GLN A 151 1.62 6.05 -13.04
CA GLN A 151 2.33 7.22 -12.52
C GLN A 151 3.05 8.00 -13.63
N LYS A 152 3.61 7.29 -14.61
CA LYS A 152 4.33 7.89 -15.74
C LYS A 152 3.41 8.56 -16.76
N LEU A 153 2.27 7.94 -17.08
CA LEU A 153 1.42 8.36 -18.20
C LEU A 153 0.23 9.24 -17.77
N ARG A 154 -0.28 9.07 -16.55
CA ARG A 154 -1.51 9.75 -16.13
C ARG A 154 -1.20 11.06 -15.41
N THR A 155 -2.02 12.07 -15.70
CA THR A 155 -2.07 13.30 -14.89
C THR A 155 -2.70 13.00 -13.53
N GLU A 156 -2.42 13.83 -12.53
CA GLU A 156 -3.03 13.74 -11.19
C GLU A 156 -4.56 13.63 -11.27
N ASN A 157 -5.20 14.46 -12.11
CA ASN A 157 -6.66 14.44 -12.29
C ASN A 157 -7.16 13.12 -12.90
N SER A 158 -6.38 12.50 -13.78
CA SER A 158 -6.74 11.18 -14.33
C SER A 158 -6.60 10.10 -13.26
N LEU A 159 -5.58 10.14 -12.41
CA LEU A 159 -5.42 9.20 -11.30
C LEU A 159 -6.58 9.32 -10.30
N LEU A 160 -7.02 10.54 -9.99
CA LEU A 160 -8.18 10.78 -9.14
C LEU A 160 -9.45 10.09 -9.67
N ARG A 161 -9.65 10.05 -10.99
CA ARG A 161 -10.81 9.40 -11.61
C ARG A 161 -10.81 7.87 -11.44
N LEU A 162 -9.65 7.28 -11.15
CA LEU A 162 -9.54 5.85 -10.87
C LEU A 162 -9.92 5.51 -9.42
N LEU A 163 -9.89 6.49 -8.51
CA LEU A 163 -10.32 6.31 -7.12
C LEU A 163 -11.82 6.07 -7.06
N THR A 164 -12.19 4.96 -6.44
CA THR A 164 -13.56 4.63 -6.10
C THR A 164 -14.13 5.60 -5.09
N ALA A 165 -15.46 5.60 -4.97
CA ALA A 165 -16.13 6.45 -4.01
C ALA A 165 -15.80 6.05 -2.55
N LYS A 166 -15.58 4.76 -2.26
CA LYS A 166 -15.15 4.31 -0.92
C LYS A 166 -13.74 4.78 -0.57
N GLU A 167 -12.81 4.70 -1.53
CA GLU A 167 -11.46 5.21 -1.33
C GLU A 167 -11.47 6.71 -1.06
N ARG A 168 -12.23 7.49 -1.84
CA ARG A 168 -12.37 8.94 -1.61
C ARG A 168 -12.92 9.26 -0.23
N GLU A 169 -13.91 8.50 0.24
CA GLU A 169 -14.48 8.67 1.57
C GLU A 169 -13.47 8.31 2.67
N ARG A 170 -12.75 7.19 2.51
CA ARG A 170 -11.67 6.79 3.42
C ARG A 170 -10.56 7.84 3.47
N THR A 171 -10.15 8.38 2.33
CA THR A 171 -9.14 9.45 2.24
C THR A 171 -9.63 10.72 2.92
N ARG A 172 -10.92 11.06 2.77
CA ARG A 172 -11.52 12.19 3.47
C ARG A 172 -11.49 11.99 4.99
N ALA A 173 -11.89 10.82 5.47
CA ALA A 173 -11.83 10.49 6.90
C ALA A 173 -10.40 10.58 7.44
N THR A 174 -9.40 10.07 6.69
CA THR A 174 -7.99 10.20 7.05
C THR A 174 -7.55 11.66 7.12
N PHE A 175 -7.87 12.49 6.13
CA PHE A 175 -7.53 13.91 6.16
C PHE A 175 -8.13 14.64 7.36
N LEU A 176 -9.42 14.42 7.63
CA LEU A 176 -10.11 15.02 8.78
C LEU A 176 -9.55 14.56 10.13
N SER A 177 -9.02 13.33 10.21
CA SER A 177 -8.35 12.84 11.42
C SER A 177 -6.99 13.50 11.68
N LEU A 178 -6.38 14.07 10.64
CA LEU A 178 -5.10 14.80 10.70
C LEU A 178 -5.31 16.30 10.94
N ASP A 179 -6.36 16.89 10.37
CA ASP A 179 -6.77 18.29 10.57
C ASP A 179 -7.44 18.51 11.95
N GLN A 180 -6.64 18.38 13.02
CA GLN A 180 -7.13 18.45 14.41
C GLN A 180 -7.58 19.85 14.81
N ASP A 181 -7.05 20.90 14.18
CA ASP A 181 -7.41 22.30 14.42
C ASP A 181 -8.50 22.81 13.46
N ASN A 182 -9.01 21.95 12.57
CA ASN A 182 -10.11 22.21 11.64
C ASN A 182 -9.87 23.45 10.76
N ASN A 183 -8.61 23.67 10.40
CA ASN A 183 -8.17 24.79 9.56
C ASN A 183 -8.18 24.40 8.06
N LYS A 184 -8.54 23.15 7.73
CA LYS A 184 -8.56 22.55 6.37
C LYS A 184 -7.18 22.38 5.74
N LEU A 185 -6.13 22.35 6.55
CA LEU A 185 -4.74 22.24 6.16
C LEU A 185 -4.05 21.22 7.08
N ILE A 186 -3.23 20.37 6.48
CA ILE A 186 -2.33 19.50 7.24
C ILE A 186 -0.89 19.86 6.90
N ASN A 187 0.07 19.45 7.72
CA ASN A 187 1.48 19.65 7.39
C ASN A 187 1.97 18.59 6.39
N GLY A 188 3.10 18.86 5.73
CA GLY A 188 3.70 17.94 4.75
C GLY A 188 4.11 16.60 5.36
N SER A 189 4.59 16.62 6.61
CA SER A 189 4.96 15.40 7.32
C SER A 189 3.76 14.49 7.65
N GLU A 190 2.58 15.05 7.91
CA GLU A 190 1.30 14.35 8.06
C GLU A 190 0.83 13.77 6.73
N CYS A 191 0.97 14.52 5.63
CA CYS A 191 0.69 14.02 4.28
C CYS A 191 1.53 12.77 3.99
N ARG A 192 2.84 12.84 4.22
CA ARG A 192 3.74 11.69 4.06
C ARG A 192 3.40 10.54 5.00
N ARG A 193 3.10 10.83 6.27
CA ARG A 193 2.70 9.80 7.23
C ARG A 193 1.43 9.06 6.76
N ALA A 194 0.47 9.77 6.17
CA ALA A 194 -0.71 9.16 5.56
C ALA A 194 -0.34 8.25 4.38
N GLN A 195 0.59 8.68 3.50
CA GLN A 195 1.07 7.86 2.38
C GLN A 195 1.64 6.51 2.85
N HIS A 196 2.41 6.51 3.95
CA HIS A 196 2.89 5.28 4.58
C HIS A 196 1.75 4.46 5.22
N GLY A 197 0.74 5.15 5.78
CA GLY A 197 -0.41 4.53 6.41
C GLY A 197 -1.23 3.65 5.47
N TRP A 198 -1.30 3.97 4.17
CA TRP A 198 -2.05 3.18 3.19
C TRP A 198 -1.56 1.73 3.05
N PHE A 199 -0.28 1.49 3.30
CA PHE A 199 0.36 0.17 3.15
C PHE A 199 0.48 -0.60 4.47
N ARG A 200 0.15 0.03 5.60
CA ARG A 200 0.17 -0.64 6.90
C ARG A 200 -1.07 -1.51 7.01
N LYS A 201 -0.93 -2.80 6.73
CA LYS A 201 -1.83 -3.80 7.30
C LYS A 201 -1.65 -3.74 8.82
N GLN A 202 -2.72 -3.52 9.58
CA GLN A 202 -2.60 -3.65 11.04
C GLN A 202 -2.10 -5.08 11.32
N SER A 203 -0.86 -5.21 11.80
CA SER A 203 -0.39 -6.47 12.35
C SER A 203 -1.25 -6.81 13.56
N LYS A 204 -1.36 -8.11 13.89
CA LYS A 204 -1.77 -8.56 15.22
C LYS A 204 -0.76 -8.04 16.26
N GLU A 205 -0.79 -6.75 16.55
CA GLU A 205 -0.49 -6.30 17.90
C GLU A 205 -1.68 -6.81 18.71
N ALA A 206 -1.39 -7.83 19.52
CA ALA A 206 -2.29 -8.29 20.54
C ALA A 206 -2.98 -7.06 21.14
N VAL A 207 -4.29 -7.16 21.34
CA VAL A 207 -5.02 -6.24 22.20
C VAL A 207 -4.34 -6.29 23.56
N SER A 208 -3.29 -5.49 23.72
CA SER A 208 -2.72 -5.12 24.97
C SER A 208 -3.76 -4.19 25.55
N CYS A 209 -4.77 -4.80 26.14
CA CYS A 209 -5.62 -4.16 27.11
C CYS A 209 -4.65 -3.50 28.09
N ASN A 210 -4.40 -2.20 27.91
CA ASN A 210 -3.81 -1.38 28.95
C ASN A 210 -4.90 -1.24 30.02
N VAL A 211 -5.14 -2.32 30.75
CA VAL A 211 -5.86 -2.28 32.00
C VAL A 211 -4.95 -1.47 32.90
N SER A 212 -5.33 -0.23 33.15
CA SER A 212 -4.72 0.60 34.18
C SER A 212 -4.87 -0.15 35.50
N ILE A 213 -3.85 -0.91 35.88
CA ILE A 213 -3.74 -1.43 37.24
C ILE A 213 -3.52 -0.20 38.12
N SER A 214 -4.59 0.27 38.74
CA SER A 214 -4.54 1.25 39.80
C SER A 214 -3.83 0.61 41.00
N HIS A 215 -2.51 0.69 41.02
CA HIS A 215 -1.75 0.42 42.24
C HIS A 215 -1.91 1.61 43.19
N VAL A 216 -2.83 1.45 44.13
CA VAL A 216 -2.79 2.10 45.44
C VAL A 216 -1.41 1.84 46.05
N GLY A 217 -0.59 2.88 46.15
CA GLY A 217 0.73 2.81 46.79
C GLY A 217 0.62 2.89 48.31
N PRO A 218 1.45 2.14 49.07
CA PRO A 218 1.73 2.49 50.45
C PRO A 218 2.90 3.47 50.54
N MET A 219 2.82 4.35 51.53
CA MET A 219 3.70 5.49 51.76
C MET A 219 5.02 5.11 52.43
N SER A 220 6.09 5.91 52.15
CA SER A 220 7.15 6.33 53.10
C SER A 220 8.14 5.25 53.61
N GLU A 221 9.47 5.42 53.82
CA GLU A 221 10.38 6.57 54.05
C GLU A 221 11.85 6.26 53.67
N SER A 222 12.68 7.32 53.69
CA SER A 222 14.13 7.46 53.99
C SER A 222 15.25 7.16 52.94
N SER A 223 16.11 8.17 52.76
CA SER A 223 17.31 8.30 51.89
C SER A 223 18.62 7.76 52.54
N PRO A 224 19.87 8.12 52.12
CA PRO A 224 20.51 8.39 50.80
C PRO A 224 21.88 7.66 50.61
N ALA A 225 22.45 7.60 49.38
CA ALA A 225 23.90 7.70 49.10
C ALA A 225 24.24 7.65 47.58
N SER A 226 25.05 8.64 47.12
CA SER A 226 26.22 8.59 46.21
C SER A 226 26.15 7.78 44.88
N SER A 227 26.67 8.18 43.72
CA SER A 227 27.47 9.31 43.24
C SER A 227 27.73 9.10 41.72
N THR A 228 27.78 10.21 40.96
CA THR A 228 28.59 10.46 39.74
C THR A 228 28.56 9.52 38.52
N SER A 229 28.13 10.07 37.37
CA SER A 229 28.92 10.08 36.12
C SER A 229 28.15 10.85 35.03
N GLY A 230 28.64 12.02 34.65
CA GLY A 230 28.05 12.85 33.59
C GLY A 230 28.37 12.37 32.17
N LYS A 231 27.54 12.78 31.22
CA LYS A 231 27.91 13.02 29.82
C LYS A 231 26.88 13.94 29.14
N SER A 232 27.33 15.17 28.90
CA SER A 232 27.08 16.00 27.72
C SER A 232 25.72 15.88 27.03
N GLN A 233 24.85 16.84 27.32
CA GLN A 233 23.85 17.28 26.34
C GLN A 233 24.59 18.00 25.21
N ASP A 234 24.84 17.29 24.12
CA ASP A 234 25.14 17.92 22.84
C ASP A 234 23.81 18.09 22.10
N LYS A 235 23.34 19.33 22.06
CA LYS A 235 22.18 19.73 21.27
C LYS A 235 22.64 19.79 19.81
N THR A 236 22.52 18.69 19.09
CA THR A 236 22.48 18.74 17.64
C THR A 236 21.18 19.46 17.26
N PRO A 237 21.22 20.58 16.52
CA PRO A 237 20.00 21.16 15.99
C PRO A 237 19.41 20.12 15.03
N LEU A 238 18.16 19.72 15.25
CA LEU A 238 17.38 19.00 14.25
C LEU A 238 17.51 19.80 12.94
N THR A 239 18.09 19.16 11.93
CA THR A 239 17.84 19.51 10.54
C THR A 239 16.33 19.50 10.37
N SER A 240 15.73 20.69 10.34
CA SER A 240 14.32 20.88 9.99
C SER A 240 14.10 20.16 8.67
N ASP A 241 13.29 19.11 8.70
CA ASP A 241 12.81 18.46 7.49
C ASP A 241 12.13 19.57 6.66
N PRO A 242 12.55 19.83 5.41
CA PRO A 242 12.08 20.98 4.63
C PRO A 242 10.55 21.02 4.43
N ASP A 243 9.85 19.95 4.80
CA ASP A 243 8.41 19.78 4.68
C ASP A 243 7.62 20.06 5.98
N GLU A 244 8.27 20.32 7.12
CA GLU A 244 7.57 20.67 8.37
C GLU A 244 6.79 21.99 8.26
N GLY A 245 7.21 22.91 7.38
CA GLY A 245 6.53 24.17 7.12
C GLY A 245 5.52 24.12 5.97
N ARG A 246 5.45 23.01 5.22
CA ARG A 246 4.56 22.92 4.05
C ARG A 246 3.14 22.63 4.48
N GLN A 247 2.21 23.52 4.13
CA GLN A 247 0.79 23.29 4.35
C GLN A 247 0.16 22.64 3.12
N VAL A 248 -0.67 21.63 3.35
CA VAL A 248 -1.31 20.80 2.33
C VAL A 248 -2.81 20.90 2.48
N SER A 249 -3.48 21.43 1.46
CA SER A 249 -4.94 21.49 1.38
C SER A 249 -5.55 20.12 1.08
N TRP A 250 -6.86 19.96 1.28
CA TRP A 250 -7.59 18.74 0.88
C TRP A 250 -7.34 18.35 -0.59
N ASP A 251 -7.41 19.32 -1.51
CA ASP A 251 -7.26 19.03 -2.95
C ASP A 251 -5.84 18.57 -3.26
N THR A 252 -4.83 19.18 -2.64
CA THR A 252 -3.42 18.78 -2.76
C THR A 252 -3.19 17.40 -2.16
N PHE A 253 -3.70 17.17 -0.94
CA PHE A 253 -3.58 15.88 -0.25
C PHE A 253 -4.15 14.74 -1.09
N LEU A 254 -5.35 14.92 -1.62
CA LEU A 254 -6.01 13.89 -2.41
C LEU A 254 -5.23 13.58 -3.71
N LYS A 255 -4.68 14.59 -4.38
CA LYS A 255 -3.86 14.42 -5.60
C LYS A 255 -2.56 13.67 -5.30
N GLU A 256 -1.84 14.10 -4.27
CA GLU A 256 -0.56 13.50 -3.87
C GLU A 256 -0.72 12.08 -3.34
N ASN A 257 -1.87 11.75 -2.73
CA ASN A 257 -2.13 10.41 -2.21
C ASN A 257 -2.76 9.46 -3.24
N ALA A 258 -3.24 9.95 -4.39
CA ALA A 258 -4.01 9.15 -5.34
C ALA A 258 -3.27 7.88 -5.77
N ILE A 259 -2.00 8.00 -6.17
CA ILE A 259 -1.21 6.85 -6.60
C ILE A 259 -0.91 5.88 -5.46
N PHE A 260 -0.66 6.38 -4.24
CA PHE A 260 -0.44 5.56 -3.05
C PHE A 260 -1.70 4.76 -2.68
N ILE A 261 -2.87 5.38 -2.78
CA ILE A 261 -4.16 4.72 -2.53
C ILE A 261 -4.41 3.60 -3.54
N LEU A 262 -4.15 3.85 -4.83
CA LEU A 262 -4.27 2.83 -5.87
C LEU A 262 -3.30 1.67 -5.63
N ALA A 263 -2.03 1.97 -5.37
CA ALA A 263 -1.00 0.98 -5.07
C ALA A 263 -1.31 0.14 -3.81
N ALA A 264 -2.09 0.65 -2.87
CA ALA A 264 -2.51 -0.05 -1.65
C ALA A 264 -3.77 -0.94 -1.83
N ARG A 265 -4.30 -1.10 -3.04
CA ARG A 265 -5.45 -1.98 -3.27
C ARG A 265 -5.18 -3.47 -3.10
N PRO A 266 -4.03 -4.03 -3.49
CA PRO A 266 -3.81 -5.46 -3.35
C PRO A 266 -3.91 -5.94 -1.90
N ASN A 267 -4.31 -7.20 -1.76
CA ASN A 267 -4.34 -7.89 -0.49
C ASN A 267 -2.96 -8.35 -0.06
N SER A 268 -1.95 -8.43 -0.94
CA SER A 268 -0.56 -8.67 -0.54
C SER A 268 -0.02 -7.46 0.25
N SER A 269 1.16 -7.57 0.88
CA SER A 269 1.69 -6.46 1.68
C SER A 269 1.93 -5.19 0.87
N ALA A 270 1.96 -5.24 -0.47
CA ALA A 270 2.02 -4.12 -1.41
C ALA A 270 3.10 -3.04 -1.10
N ILE A 271 4.00 -3.29 -0.15
CA ILE A 271 5.04 -2.35 0.28
C ILE A 271 5.94 -2.01 -0.91
N HIS A 272 6.16 -3.00 -1.79
CA HIS A 272 6.88 -2.82 -3.05
C HIS A 272 6.20 -1.90 -4.05
N LEU A 273 4.89 -1.70 -3.96
CA LEU A 273 4.13 -0.79 -4.81
C LEU A 273 4.16 0.64 -4.30
N LYS A 274 4.75 0.89 -3.13
CA LYS A 274 4.82 2.23 -2.58
C LYS A 274 5.64 3.12 -3.53
N PRO A 275 5.03 4.16 -4.13
CA PRO A 275 5.76 5.10 -4.97
C PRO A 275 6.91 5.76 -4.21
N SER A 276 8.03 6.01 -4.91
CA SER A 276 9.10 6.85 -4.39
C SER A 276 8.59 8.28 -4.19
N VAL A 277 8.93 8.85 -3.03
CA VAL A 277 8.65 10.26 -2.67
C VAL A 277 9.81 11.12 -3.16
#